data_AF-A0A6P2BEP9-F1
#
_entry.id   AF-A0A6P2BEP9-F1
#
_cell.length_a   1.000
_cell.length_b   1.000
_cell.length_c   1.000
_cell.angle_alpha   90.00
_cell.angle_beta   90.00
_cell.angle_gamma   90.00
#
_symmetry.space_group_name_H-M   'P 1'
#
loop_
_entity.id
_entity.type
_entity.pdbx_description
1 polymer ?
#
loop_
_entity_poly.entity_id
_entity_poly.type
_entity_poly.pdbx_seq_one_letter_code
_entity_poly.pdbx_strand_id
1 'polypeptide(L)'
;MLARALLAALALGLAPQALTDITWHPDRPRPGASLTVQVAESLRAPGRELIVLDPAHQREIGRFRFGRFPRAEIRFELPADTWSLTFELRAEGQLLQRIPEDGVLQLAEAEDAERTGAATAAHESCRTLPPSQTDEEDRTPLLDWLYACVLDNAPLRGRDLRGVDLSGRSLWRADLRVADLSDASLRHAEMGAASLAGARLDGADLAGARLELADLQGASLFVTDLDGADLRNADLRDADLSHASLSNADLTGARLVGAILQGADFTSATCPDGTRATKSCRDHLELP
;
A
#
# COMPACT_ATOMS: atom_id res chain seq x y z
N MET A 1 11.57 13.61 -49.27
CA MET A 1 10.99 12.38 -48.69
C MET A 1 10.99 12.46 -47.16
N LEU A 2 10.35 13.47 -46.59
CA LEU A 2 10.25 13.68 -45.14
C LEU A 2 8.80 13.91 -44.67
N ALA A 3 7.83 13.70 -45.56
CA ALA A 3 6.40 13.92 -45.33
C ALA A 3 5.57 12.61 -45.30
N ARG A 4 6.21 11.47 -44.99
CA ARG A 4 5.53 10.16 -44.94
C ARG A 4 5.71 9.38 -43.63
N ALA A 5 6.52 9.88 -42.69
CA ALA A 5 6.65 9.30 -41.35
C ALA A 5 5.72 9.94 -40.31
N LEU A 6 5.13 11.12 -40.61
CA LEU A 6 4.22 11.84 -39.71
C LEU A 6 2.75 11.43 -39.83
N LEU A 7 2.40 10.49 -40.72
CA LEU A 7 1.01 10.15 -41.07
C LEU A 7 0.57 8.73 -40.67
N ALA A 8 1.41 7.99 -39.94
CA ALA A 8 1.02 6.68 -39.38
C ALA A 8 0.75 6.72 -37.86
N ALA A 9 1.08 7.83 -37.18
CA ALA A 9 0.83 8.02 -35.75
C ALA A 9 -0.55 8.64 -35.43
N LEU A 10 -1.36 8.93 -36.46
CA LEU A 10 -2.67 9.60 -36.34
C LEU A 10 -3.86 8.70 -36.68
N ALA A 11 -3.66 7.38 -36.84
CA ALA A 11 -4.72 6.45 -37.29
C ALA A 11 -5.27 5.49 -36.22
N LEU A 12 -4.86 5.62 -34.96
CA LEU A 12 -5.51 4.95 -33.82
C LEU A 12 -5.74 6.04 -32.78
N GLY A 13 -6.90 6.70 -32.86
CA GLY A 13 -7.37 7.67 -31.88
C GLY A 13 -7.56 7.04 -30.50
N LEU A 14 -6.46 6.71 -29.83
CA LEU A 14 -6.42 6.35 -28.44
C LEU A 14 -6.33 7.66 -27.65
N ALA A 15 -7.51 8.18 -27.34
CA ALA A 15 -7.74 9.09 -26.23
C ALA A 15 -7.06 8.54 -24.95
N PRO A 16 -6.87 9.36 -23.90
CA PRO A 16 -6.41 8.89 -22.58
C PRO A 16 -7.46 7.96 -21.95
N GLN A 17 -7.51 6.71 -22.41
CA GLN A 17 -8.37 5.63 -21.92
C GLN A 17 -7.58 4.56 -21.15
N ALA A 18 -6.28 4.80 -20.95
CA ALA A 18 -5.34 3.76 -20.54
C ALA A 18 -5.49 3.28 -19.08
N LEU A 19 -6.41 3.85 -18.29
CA LEU A 19 -6.74 3.43 -16.93
C LEU A 19 -7.83 2.34 -16.84
N THR A 20 -8.48 1.98 -17.95
CA THR A 20 -9.57 0.97 -17.97
C THR A 20 -9.23 -0.33 -18.71
N ASP A 21 -8.00 -0.46 -19.23
CA ASP A 21 -7.73 -1.49 -20.23
C ASP A 21 -7.24 -2.84 -19.66
N ILE A 22 -6.75 -2.89 -18.42
CA ILE A 22 -6.48 -4.13 -17.69
C ILE A 22 -6.94 -3.95 -16.24
N THR A 23 -7.85 -4.79 -15.78
CA THR A 23 -8.32 -4.84 -14.40
C THR A 23 -8.03 -6.21 -13.81
N TRP A 24 -7.95 -6.34 -12.49
CA TRP A 24 -7.74 -7.64 -11.87
C TRP A 24 -8.45 -7.74 -10.52
N HIS A 25 -8.78 -8.97 -10.12
CA HIS A 25 -9.39 -9.28 -8.83
C HIS A 25 -8.66 -10.49 -8.20
N PRO A 26 -8.36 -10.47 -6.89
CA PRO A 26 -8.51 -9.32 -5.98
C PRO A 26 -7.57 -8.17 -6.34
N ASP A 27 -8.06 -6.93 -6.18
CA ASP A 27 -7.32 -5.69 -6.47
C ASP A 27 -5.96 -5.67 -5.76
N ARG A 28 -5.85 -6.38 -4.63
CA ARG A 28 -4.59 -6.70 -3.95
C ARG A 28 -4.25 -8.19 -4.04
N PRO A 29 -3.05 -8.56 -4.50
CA PRO A 29 -2.60 -9.95 -4.47
C PRO A 29 -2.63 -10.48 -3.05
N ARG A 30 -3.30 -11.63 -2.86
CA ARG A 30 -3.24 -12.39 -1.61
C ARG A 30 -2.33 -13.58 -1.83
N PRO A 31 -1.36 -13.85 -0.95
CA PRO A 31 -0.47 -14.97 -1.15
C PRO A 31 -1.26 -16.29 -1.16
N GLY A 32 -1.00 -17.13 -2.15
CA GLY A 32 -1.73 -18.39 -2.36
C GLY A 32 -3.15 -18.24 -2.90
N ALA A 33 -3.57 -17.04 -3.33
CA ALA A 33 -4.87 -16.82 -3.96
C ALA A 33 -4.78 -16.85 -5.50
N SER A 34 -5.94 -17.08 -6.13
CA SER A 34 -6.09 -16.98 -7.57
C SER A 34 -6.29 -15.50 -7.97
N LEU A 35 -5.43 -14.99 -8.84
CA LEU A 35 -5.54 -13.70 -9.49
C LEU A 35 -6.31 -13.85 -10.80
N THR A 36 -7.40 -13.10 -10.93
CA THR A 36 -8.18 -13.02 -12.16
C THR A 36 -7.89 -11.69 -12.84
N VAL A 37 -7.37 -11.70 -14.06
CA VAL A 37 -7.04 -10.50 -14.84
C VAL A 37 -7.99 -10.39 -16.01
N GLN A 38 -8.67 -9.25 -16.13
CA GLN A 38 -9.49 -8.90 -17.27
C GLN A 38 -8.74 -7.92 -18.15
N VAL A 39 -8.75 -8.16 -19.47
CA VAL A 39 -8.05 -7.33 -20.46
C VAL A 39 -9.06 -6.78 -21.44
N ALA A 40 -9.02 -5.49 -21.74
CA ALA A 40 -9.89 -4.85 -22.72
C ALA A 40 -9.65 -5.40 -24.13
N GLU A 41 -10.69 -5.40 -24.96
CA GLU A 41 -10.64 -5.97 -26.31
C GLU A 41 -9.60 -5.26 -27.21
N SER A 42 -9.42 -3.95 -27.00
CA SER A 42 -8.41 -3.10 -27.65
C SER A 42 -6.97 -3.63 -27.49
N LEU A 43 -6.68 -4.30 -26.37
CA LEU A 43 -5.35 -4.80 -26.06
C LEU A 43 -5.13 -6.25 -26.54
N ARG A 44 -6.20 -7.00 -26.82
CA ARG A 44 -6.19 -8.43 -27.13
C ARG A 44 -5.84 -8.76 -28.60
N ALA A 45 -4.77 -8.18 -29.15
CA ALA A 45 -4.37 -8.48 -30.53
C ALA A 45 -3.57 -9.80 -30.64
N PRO A 46 -3.76 -10.59 -31.72
CA PRO A 46 -2.94 -11.77 -31.96
C PRO A 46 -1.44 -11.45 -31.98
N GLY A 47 -0.63 -12.27 -31.30
CA GLY A 47 0.82 -12.05 -31.22
C GLY A 47 1.25 -11.13 -30.07
N ARG A 48 0.30 -10.54 -29.35
CA ARG A 48 0.58 -9.89 -28.05
C ARG A 48 0.65 -10.92 -26.93
N GLU A 49 1.41 -10.59 -25.91
CA GLU A 49 1.48 -11.37 -24.68
C GLU A 49 1.35 -10.47 -23.46
N LEU A 50 0.57 -10.92 -22.48
CA LEU A 50 0.50 -10.36 -21.14
C LEU A 50 1.43 -11.17 -20.24
N ILE A 51 2.30 -10.50 -19.51
CA ILE A 51 3.22 -11.09 -18.54
C ILE A 51 2.89 -10.51 -17.18
N VAL A 52 2.75 -11.39 -16.18
CA VAL A 52 2.56 -11.03 -14.78
C VAL A 52 3.87 -11.27 -14.06
N LEU A 53 4.40 -10.23 -13.44
CA LEU A 53 5.69 -10.22 -12.76
C LEU A 53 5.50 -9.96 -11.27
N ASP A 54 6.32 -10.60 -10.45
CA ASP A 54 6.53 -10.28 -9.05
C ASP A 54 7.86 -9.52 -8.93
N PRO A 55 7.83 -8.17 -8.88
CA PRO A 55 9.04 -7.37 -8.85
C PRO A 55 9.83 -7.53 -7.54
N ALA A 56 9.16 -7.82 -6.42
CA ALA A 56 9.82 -8.04 -5.13
C ALA A 56 10.80 -9.23 -5.19
N HIS A 57 10.43 -10.29 -5.93
CA HIS A 57 11.26 -11.48 -6.11
C HIS A 57 11.93 -11.60 -7.48
N GLN A 58 11.80 -10.57 -8.34
CA GLN A 58 12.35 -10.56 -9.70
C GLN A 58 11.97 -11.79 -10.54
N ARG A 59 10.72 -12.25 -10.44
CA ARG A 59 10.25 -13.48 -11.11
C ARG A 59 9.00 -13.26 -11.96
N GLU A 60 8.85 -14.12 -12.97
CA GLU A 60 7.62 -14.22 -13.78
C GLU A 60 6.64 -15.15 -13.06
N ILE A 61 5.45 -14.64 -12.74
CA ILE A 61 4.34 -15.44 -12.17
C ILE A 61 3.66 -16.22 -13.29
N GLY A 62 3.48 -15.57 -14.43
CA GLY A 62 2.91 -16.24 -15.60
C GLY A 62 2.85 -15.35 -16.83
N ARG A 63 2.56 -16.01 -17.94
CA ARG A 63 2.47 -15.38 -19.26
C ARG A 63 1.31 -15.94 -20.03
N PHE A 64 0.59 -15.05 -20.70
CA PHE A 64 -0.54 -15.39 -21.55
C PHE A 64 -0.38 -14.78 -22.93
N ARG A 65 -0.42 -15.61 -23.98
CA ARG A 65 -0.36 -15.16 -25.37
C ARG A 65 -1.76 -15.03 -25.96
N PHE A 66 -2.08 -13.87 -26.51
CA PHE A 66 -3.34 -13.63 -27.19
C PHE A 66 -3.34 -14.30 -28.56
N GLY A 67 -4.27 -15.23 -28.75
CA GLY A 67 -4.50 -15.91 -30.02
C GLY A 67 -5.58 -15.21 -30.86
N ARG A 68 -6.06 -15.89 -31.91
CA ARG A 68 -7.09 -15.39 -32.82
C ARG A 68 -8.45 -15.12 -32.15
N PHE A 69 -8.72 -15.81 -31.04
CA PHE A 69 -9.91 -15.64 -30.19
C PHE A 69 -9.48 -15.44 -28.74
N PRO A 70 -9.07 -14.21 -28.38
CA PRO A 70 -8.47 -13.92 -27.10
C PRO A 70 -9.51 -13.95 -25.97
N ARG A 71 -9.22 -14.69 -24.90
CA ARG A 71 -10.06 -14.68 -23.68
C ARG A 71 -10.02 -13.31 -23.03
N ALA A 72 -11.17 -12.85 -22.54
CA ALA A 72 -11.27 -11.61 -21.77
C ALA A 72 -10.69 -11.75 -20.36
N GLU A 73 -10.83 -12.94 -19.78
CA GLU A 73 -10.43 -13.27 -18.41
C GLU A 73 -9.29 -14.30 -18.44
N ILE A 74 -8.24 -14.03 -17.67
CA ILE A 74 -7.06 -14.87 -17.52
C ILE A 74 -6.85 -15.09 -16.03
N ARG A 75 -6.58 -16.34 -15.62
CA ARG A 75 -6.32 -16.66 -14.22
C ARG A 75 -4.87 -17.07 -14.00
N PHE A 76 -4.29 -16.56 -12.93
CA PHE A 76 -2.95 -16.90 -12.45
C PHE A 76 -3.04 -17.34 -11.00
N GLU A 77 -2.28 -18.34 -10.61
CA GLU A 77 -2.13 -18.71 -9.21
C GLU A 77 -0.94 -17.96 -8.63
N LEU A 78 -1.18 -17.23 -7.54
CA LEU A 78 -0.14 -16.47 -6.88
C LEU A 78 0.64 -17.36 -5.90
N PRO A 79 1.98 -17.38 -5.97
CA PRO A 79 2.80 -17.94 -4.91
C PRO A 79 2.44 -17.40 -3.51
N ALA A 80 2.73 -18.20 -2.48
CA ALA A 80 2.43 -17.88 -1.07
C ALA A 80 3.28 -16.74 -0.49
N ASP A 81 4.20 -16.22 -1.28
CA ASP A 81 5.08 -15.08 -1.02
C ASP A 81 4.84 -13.94 -2.04
N THR A 82 3.77 -13.94 -2.83
CA THR A 82 3.50 -12.80 -3.73
C THR A 82 2.63 -11.75 -3.05
N TRP A 83 3.18 -10.55 -2.86
CA TRP A 83 2.49 -9.39 -2.29
C TRP A 83 2.44 -8.19 -3.24
N SER A 84 3.03 -8.34 -4.44
CA SER A 84 3.33 -7.24 -5.35
C SER A 84 3.24 -7.74 -6.80
N LEU A 85 2.66 -6.95 -7.71
CA LEU A 85 2.41 -7.36 -9.10
C LEU A 85 2.67 -6.24 -10.09
N THR A 86 3.40 -6.54 -11.15
CA THR A 86 3.52 -5.68 -12.33
C THR A 86 3.01 -6.43 -13.55
N PHE A 87 2.28 -5.73 -14.42
CA PHE A 87 1.81 -6.30 -15.68
C PHE A 87 2.59 -5.71 -16.85
N GLU A 88 3.06 -6.56 -17.75
CA GLU A 88 3.67 -6.14 -19.01
C GLU A 88 2.87 -6.67 -20.20
N LEU A 89 2.43 -5.76 -21.05
CA LEU A 89 1.93 -6.11 -22.37
C LEU A 89 3.08 -5.99 -23.38
N ARG A 90 3.37 -7.07 -24.09
CA ARG A 90 4.41 -7.12 -25.13
C ARG A 90 3.83 -7.53 -26.48
N ALA A 91 4.48 -7.14 -27.56
CA ALA A 91 4.25 -7.67 -28.91
C ALA A 91 5.60 -8.02 -29.52
N GLU A 92 5.72 -9.25 -30.05
CA GLU A 92 6.94 -9.71 -30.73
C GLU A 92 8.23 -9.50 -29.91
N GLY A 93 8.13 -9.61 -28.58
CA GLY A 93 9.24 -9.41 -27.63
C GLY A 93 9.48 -7.95 -27.21
N GLN A 94 8.84 -6.98 -27.84
CA GLN A 94 8.92 -5.57 -27.47
C GLN A 94 7.86 -5.20 -26.42
N LEU A 95 8.28 -4.46 -25.39
CA LEU A 95 7.37 -3.92 -24.38
C LEU A 95 6.50 -2.81 -24.99
N LEU A 96 5.18 -3.00 -24.93
CA LEU A 96 4.19 -2.01 -25.38
C LEU A 96 3.69 -1.16 -24.22
N GLN A 97 3.40 -1.79 -23.09
CA GLN A 97 2.84 -1.12 -21.91
C GLN A 97 3.28 -1.87 -20.65
N ARG A 98 3.68 -1.11 -19.62
CA ARG A 98 3.90 -1.64 -18.27
C ARG A 98 2.90 -0.96 -17.34
N ILE A 99 2.18 -1.73 -16.55
CA ILE A 99 1.25 -1.25 -15.53
C ILE A 99 1.89 -1.57 -14.17
N PRO A 100 2.39 -0.55 -13.44
CA PRO A 100 2.93 -0.73 -12.09
C PRO A 100 1.82 -1.01 -11.06
N GLU A 101 2.26 -1.42 -9.87
CA GLU A 101 1.45 -1.92 -8.75
C GLU A 101 0.29 -1.01 -8.30
N ASP A 102 0.40 0.28 -8.56
CA ASP A 102 -0.54 1.33 -8.17
C ASP A 102 -1.59 1.67 -9.25
N GLY A 103 -1.57 0.98 -10.39
CA GLY A 103 -2.46 1.28 -11.53
C GLY A 103 -2.17 2.64 -12.19
N VAL A 104 -1.12 3.35 -11.77
CA VAL A 104 -0.72 4.64 -12.33
C VAL A 104 0.26 4.39 -13.46
N LEU A 105 -0.16 4.68 -14.68
CA LEU A 105 0.76 4.79 -15.81
C LEU A 105 1.82 5.85 -15.51
N GLN A 106 3.05 5.43 -15.22
CA GLN A 106 4.20 6.29 -15.43
C GLN A 106 4.45 6.37 -16.93
N LEU A 107 3.74 7.29 -17.59
CA LEU A 107 4.17 7.79 -18.88
C LEU A 107 5.47 8.57 -18.63
N ALA A 108 6.55 8.12 -19.27
CA ALA A 108 7.74 8.92 -19.41
C ALA A 108 7.34 10.28 -20.01
N GLU A 109 7.66 11.34 -19.25
CA GLU A 109 7.80 12.75 -19.63
C GLU A 109 7.10 13.18 -20.94
N ALA A 110 5.97 13.87 -20.83
CA ALA A 110 5.57 14.89 -21.79
C ALA A 110 4.62 15.90 -21.13
N GLU A 111 4.94 17.16 -21.34
CA GLU A 111 4.30 18.38 -20.87
C GLU A 111 2.83 18.53 -21.33
N ASP A 112 2.07 19.31 -20.57
CA ASP A 112 0.77 19.94 -20.88
C ASP A 112 -0.45 19.04 -21.19
N ALA A 113 -1.47 19.11 -20.33
CA ALA A 113 -2.74 19.79 -20.64
C ALA A 113 -3.88 19.41 -19.68
N GLU A 114 -4.65 20.44 -19.34
CA GLU A 114 -5.88 20.48 -18.56
C GLU A 114 -7.03 19.64 -19.14
N ARG A 115 -8.02 19.38 -18.25
CA ARG A 115 -9.48 19.24 -18.51
C ARG A 115 -10.05 17.81 -18.52
N THR A 116 -10.82 17.48 -17.47
CA THR A 116 -12.24 17.06 -17.57
C THR A 116 -12.90 16.99 -16.19
N GLY A 117 -13.81 17.94 -15.92
CA GLY A 117 -14.60 18.12 -14.69
C GLY A 117 -15.73 17.10 -14.53
N ALA A 118 -15.71 16.30 -13.45
CA ALA A 118 -16.87 15.80 -12.68
C ALA A 118 -16.52 14.60 -11.75
N ALA A 119 -15.49 13.82 -12.09
CA ALA A 119 -14.84 12.84 -11.19
C ALA A 119 -13.49 13.36 -10.63
N THR A 120 -13.12 14.57 -11.05
CA THR A 120 -11.82 15.22 -10.87
C THR A 120 -11.70 16.02 -9.59
N ALA A 121 -12.79 16.46 -8.96
CA ALA A 121 -12.70 17.31 -7.77
C ALA A 121 -12.11 16.58 -6.55
N ALA A 122 -12.44 15.31 -6.33
CA ALA A 122 -11.84 14.52 -5.26
C ALA A 122 -10.38 14.17 -5.56
N HIS A 123 -10.08 13.74 -6.79
CA HIS A 123 -8.73 13.32 -7.19
C HIS A 123 -7.74 14.48 -7.40
N GLU A 124 -8.18 15.69 -7.79
CA GLU A 124 -7.33 16.88 -7.86
C GLU A 124 -6.91 17.35 -6.47
N SER A 125 -7.82 17.32 -5.49
CA SER A 125 -7.47 17.59 -4.08
C SER A 125 -6.39 16.64 -3.56
N CYS A 126 -6.41 15.38 -3.99
CA CYS A 126 -5.42 14.36 -3.60
C CYS A 126 -4.10 14.44 -4.37
N ARG A 127 -4.06 15.15 -5.50
CA ARG A 127 -2.83 15.46 -6.23
C ARG A 127 -2.06 16.60 -5.57
N THR A 128 -2.74 17.46 -4.83
CA THR A 128 -2.11 18.51 -4.05
C THR A 128 -1.64 17.97 -2.71
N LEU A 129 -0.50 18.50 -2.22
CA LEU A 129 -0.02 18.23 -0.86
C LEU A 129 -1.14 18.49 0.15
N PRO A 130 -1.24 17.70 1.24
CA PRO A 130 -2.22 17.97 2.28
C PRO A 130 -2.09 19.42 2.76
N PRO A 131 -3.22 20.12 3.00
CA PRO A 131 -3.20 21.55 3.31
C PRO A 131 -2.35 21.82 4.53
N SER A 132 -1.47 22.83 4.49
CA SER A 132 -0.57 23.17 5.60
C SER A 132 -1.37 23.43 6.87
N GLN A 133 -0.95 22.82 7.99
CA GLN A 133 -1.51 23.11 9.31
C GLN A 133 -0.92 24.44 9.79
N THR A 134 -1.55 25.56 9.42
CA THR A 134 -1.08 26.91 9.81
C THR A 134 -1.57 27.33 11.18
N ASP A 135 -2.68 26.76 11.64
CA ASP A 135 -3.31 27.04 12.94
C ASP A 135 -3.62 25.70 13.63
N GLU A 136 -3.20 25.54 14.89
CA GLU A 136 -3.36 24.29 15.67
C GLU A 136 -4.84 23.92 15.94
N GLU A 137 -5.78 24.85 15.74
CA GLU A 137 -7.21 24.65 16.04
C GLU A 137 -8.08 24.28 14.83
N ASP A 138 -7.77 24.72 13.60
CA ASP A 138 -8.61 24.41 12.42
C ASP A 138 -8.02 23.28 11.58
N ARG A 139 -8.42 22.06 11.93
CA ARG A 139 -8.05 20.83 11.23
C ARG A 139 -9.02 20.47 10.09
N THR A 140 -10.07 21.25 9.87
CA THR A 140 -11.14 20.94 8.91
C THR A 140 -10.63 20.69 7.50
N PRO A 141 -9.73 21.53 6.92
CA PRO A 141 -9.23 21.31 5.56
C PRO A 141 -8.44 20.00 5.42
N LEU A 142 -7.70 19.63 6.47
CA LEU A 142 -6.96 18.37 6.50
C LEU A 142 -7.90 17.18 6.61
N LEU A 143 -8.93 17.25 7.45
CA LEU A 143 -9.91 16.18 7.60
C LEU A 143 -10.66 15.96 6.27
N ASP A 144 -11.10 17.02 5.62
CA ASP A 144 -11.75 16.95 4.30
C ASP A 144 -10.82 16.29 3.27
N TRP A 145 -9.54 16.67 3.26
CA TRP A 145 -8.54 16.04 2.40
C TRP A 145 -8.38 14.55 2.72
N LEU A 146 -8.23 14.19 4.01
CA LEU A 146 -8.07 12.81 4.43
C LEU A 146 -9.24 11.97 3.96
N TYR A 147 -10.48 12.39 4.19
CA TYR A 147 -11.67 11.62 3.85
C TYR A 147 -11.96 11.54 2.35
N ALA A 148 -11.50 12.52 1.57
CA ALA A 148 -11.66 12.51 0.12
C ALA A 148 -10.61 11.67 -0.61
N CYS A 149 -9.46 11.39 0.01
CA CYS A 149 -8.28 10.89 -0.70
C CYS A 149 -7.94 9.42 -0.51
N VAL A 150 -7.24 8.84 -1.49
CA VAL A 150 -6.48 7.59 -1.30
C VAL A 150 -5.23 7.95 -0.50
N LEU A 151 -4.97 7.21 0.59
CA LEU A 151 -3.87 7.53 1.51
C LEU A 151 -2.63 6.65 1.31
N ASP A 152 -2.62 5.79 0.31
CA ASP A 152 -1.43 5.03 -0.07
C ASP A 152 -0.34 6.00 -0.54
N ASN A 153 0.87 5.88 0.04
CA ASN A 153 1.99 6.81 -0.14
C ASN A 153 1.71 8.27 0.24
N ALA A 154 0.67 8.54 1.05
CA ALA A 154 0.32 9.91 1.42
C ALA A 154 1.44 10.62 2.22
N PRO A 155 1.79 11.87 1.89
CA PRO A 155 2.82 12.63 2.57
C PRO A 155 2.26 13.32 3.83
N LEU A 156 2.02 12.54 4.88
CA LEU A 156 1.40 12.95 6.14
C LEU A 156 2.42 13.17 7.29
N ARG A 157 3.69 13.37 6.94
CA ARG A 157 4.77 13.60 7.91
C ARG A 157 4.45 14.81 8.80
N GLY A 158 4.58 14.61 10.11
CA GLY A 158 4.42 15.68 11.10
C GLY A 158 3.01 16.24 11.23
N ARG A 159 2.00 15.57 10.67
CA ARG A 159 0.62 16.07 10.69
C ARG A 159 -0.07 15.75 12.01
N ASP A 160 -0.83 16.71 12.52
CA ASP A 160 -1.85 16.49 13.54
C ASP A 160 -3.06 15.73 12.96
N LEU A 161 -3.10 14.45 13.29
CA LEU A 161 -4.11 13.46 12.97
C LEU A 161 -4.78 12.93 14.23
N ARG A 162 -4.70 13.63 15.37
CA ARG A 162 -5.27 13.17 16.65
C ARG A 162 -6.76 12.89 16.53
N GLY A 163 -7.24 11.77 17.06
CA GLY A 163 -8.66 11.43 17.09
C GLY A 163 -9.32 11.20 15.72
N VAL A 164 -8.56 11.13 14.63
CA VAL A 164 -9.13 10.88 13.30
C VAL A 164 -9.63 9.44 13.20
N ASP A 165 -10.76 9.24 12.51
CA ASP A 165 -11.20 7.90 12.13
C ASP A 165 -10.68 7.55 10.72
N LEU A 166 -9.78 6.59 10.66
CA LEU A 166 -9.20 6.00 9.45
C LEU A 166 -9.38 4.47 9.44
N SER A 167 -10.37 3.97 10.19
CA SER A 167 -10.64 2.54 10.33
C SER A 167 -10.88 1.88 8.97
N GLY A 168 -10.24 0.73 8.74
CA GLY A 168 -10.36 -0.04 7.50
C GLY A 168 -9.75 0.63 6.26
N ARG A 169 -9.17 1.83 6.39
CA ARG A 169 -8.58 2.53 5.25
C ARG A 169 -7.19 2.00 4.95
N SER A 170 -6.77 2.19 3.71
CA SER A 170 -5.40 1.91 3.31
C SER A 170 -4.53 3.15 3.41
N LEU A 171 -3.40 2.98 4.09
CA LEU A 171 -2.29 3.92 4.25
C LEU A 171 -0.97 3.22 3.89
N TRP A 172 -1.02 2.32 2.92
CA TRP A 172 0.14 1.52 2.53
C TRP A 172 1.28 2.45 2.12
N ARG A 173 2.47 2.27 2.71
CA ARG A 173 3.63 3.14 2.48
C ARG A 173 3.40 4.64 2.73
N ALA A 174 2.36 5.02 3.48
CA ALA A 174 2.16 6.41 3.86
C ALA A 174 3.35 6.92 4.68
N ASP A 175 3.75 8.16 4.46
CA ASP A 175 4.75 8.84 5.28
C ASP A 175 4.03 9.50 6.45
N LEU A 176 4.02 8.84 7.61
CA LEU A 176 3.44 9.30 8.87
C LEU A 176 4.53 9.61 9.91
N ARG A 177 5.79 9.77 9.47
CA ARG A 177 6.91 10.01 10.39
C ARG A 177 6.61 11.26 11.20
N VAL A 178 6.86 11.18 12.51
CA VAL A 178 6.59 12.26 13.49
C VAL A 178 5.17 12.84 13.45
N ALA A 179 4.19 12.17 12.82
CA ALA A 179 2.78 12.57 12.87
C ALA A 179 2.20 12.32 14.26
N ASP A 180 1.19 13.10 14.63
CA ASP A 180 0.44 12.90 15.87
C ASP A 180 -0.89 12.21 15.56
N LEU A 181 -0.96 10.91 15.84
CA LEU A 181 -2.12 10.02 15.71
C LEU A 181 -2.69 9.65 17.09
N SER A 182 -2.40 10.42 18.15
CA SER A 182 -2.96 10.13 19.47
C SER A 182 -4.49 10.03 19.43
N ASP A 183 -5.03 9.01 20.09
CA ASP A 183 -6.46 8.69 20.13
C ASP A 183 -7.13 8.43 18.76
N ALA A 184 -6.37 8.26 17.67
CA ALA A 184 -6.93 7.96 16.35
C ALA A 184 -7.51 6.54 16.29
N SER A 185 -8.57 6.37 15.49
CA SER A 185 -9.10 5.04 15.15
C SER A 185 -8.50 4.56 13.83
N LEU A 186 -7.65 3.54 13.92
CA LEU A 186 -6.97 2.86 12.81
C LEU A 186 -7.31 1.36 12.80
N ARG A 187 -8.42 0.99 13.44
CA ARG A 187 -8.91 -0.39 13.51
C ARG A 187 -9.00 -0.99 12.11
N HIS A 188 -8.39 -2.15 11.91
CA HIS A 188 -8.32 -2.84 10.60
C HIS A 188 -7.71 -2.00 9.45
N ALA A 189 -7.00 -0.91 9.73
CA ALA A 189 -6.31 -0.14 8.70
C ALA A 189 -5.19 -0.96 8.06
N GLU A 190 -4.99 -0.77 6.76
CA GLU A 190 -3.93 -1.40 5.97
C GLU A 190 -2.74 -0.43 5.90
N MET A 191 -1.76 -0.61 6.78
CA MET A 191 -0.61 0.28 6.98
C MET A 191 0.74 -0.42 6.70
N GLY A 192 0.73 -1.47 5.89
CA GLY A 192 1.95 -2.20 5.57
C GLY A 192 2.99 -1.32 4.88
N ALA A 193 4.25 -1.51 5.26
CA ALA A 193 5.39 -0.68 4.87
C ALA A 193 5.21 0.84 5.09
N ALA A 194 4.26 1.27 5.92
CA ALA A 194 4.12 2.69 6.28
C ALA A 194 5.32 3.16 7.11
N SER A 195 5.71 4.43 6.92
CA SER A 195 6.78 5.05 7.69
C SER A 195 6.19 5.83 8.86
N LEU A 196 6.25 5.26 10.07
CA LEU A 196 5.72 5.81 11.32
C LEU A 196 6.84 6.17 12.32
N ALA A 197 8.11 6.22 11.88
CA ALA A 197 9.22 6.53 12.77
C ALA A 197 9.00 7.84 13.54
N GLY A 198 9.10 7.76 14.87
CA GLY A 198 8.84 8.85 15.80
C GLY A 198 7.40 9.37 15.85
N ALA A 199 6.43 8.69 15.25
CA ALA A 199 5.02 9.07 15.34
C ALA A 199 4.49 8.91 16.78
N ARG A 200 3.48 9.72 17.14
CA ARG A 200 2.74 9.57 18.40
C ARG A 200 1.44 8.83 18.13
N LEU A 201 1.24 7.68 18.75
CA LEU A 201 0.06 6.81 18.62
C LEU A 201 -0.57 6.55 20.00
N ASP A 202 -0.24 7.37 20.99
CA ASP A 202 -0.71 7.21 22.37
C ASP A 202 -2.24 7.11 22.39
N GLY A 203 -2.78 6.04 22.99
CA GLY A 203 -4.22 5.80 23.07
C GLY A 203 -4.94 5.46 21.77
N ALA A 204 -4.24 5.32 20.63
CA ALA A 204 -4.88 4.96 19.36
C ALA A 204 -5.45 3.53 19.36
N ASP A 205 -6.53 3.30 18.60
CA ASP A 205 -7.08 1.97 18.33
C ASP A 205 -6.53 1.44 16.99
N LEU A 206 -5.55 0.54 17.05
CA LEU A 206 -5.00 -0.21 15.92
C LEU A 206 -5.39 -1.69 15.96
N ALA A 207 -6.49 -2.04 16.63
CA ALA A 207 -6.92 -3.43 16.72
C ALA A 207 -7.14 -4.03 15.33
N GLY A 208 -6.49 -5.16 15.08
CA GLY A 208 -6.51 -5.87 13.79
C GLY A 208 -5.93 -5.07 12.62
N ALA A 209 -5.20 -3.97 12.86
CA ALA A 209 -4.50 -3.24 11.82
C ALA A 209 -3.36 -4.09 11.23
N ARG A 210 -3.00 -3.80 9.98
CA ARG A 210 -1.96 -4.53 9.24
C ARG A 210 -0.76 -3.61 9.05
N LEU A 211 0.27 -3.84 9.87
CA LEU A 211 1.50 -3.07 10.00
C LEU A 211 2.73 -3.88 9.58
N GLU A 212 2.53 -4.91 8.75
CA GLU A 212 3.62 -5.73 8.21
C GLU A 212 4.66 -4.83 7.53
N LEU A 213 5.94 -5.02 7.85
CA LEU A 213 7.07 -4.20 7.37
C LEU A 213 7.01 -2.71 7.72
N ALA A 214 6.09 -2.27 8.59
CA ALA A 214 6.00 -0.86 8.97
C ALA A 214 7.24 -0.44 9.79
N ASP A 215 7.69 0.79 9.57
CA ASP A 215 8.76 1.41 10.35
C ASP A 215 8.15 2.21 11.50
N LEU A 216 8.17 1.66 12.71
CA LEU A 216 7.70 2.26 13.96
C LEU A 216 8.89 2.64 14.87
N GLN A 217 10.10 2.83 14.31
CA GLN A 217 11.28 3.11 15.11
C GLN A 217 11.08 4.39 15.95
N GLY A 218 11.25 4.28 17.27
CA GLY A 218 11.08 5.38 18.21
C GLY A 218 9.66 5.94 18.30
N ALA A 219 8.66 5.25 17.77
CA ALA A 219 7.26 5.66 17.88
C ALA A 219 6.77 5.53 19.33
N SER A 220 5.86 6.42 19.73
CA SER A 220 5.16 6.34 21.02
C SER A 220 3.85 5.58 20.81
N LEU A 221 3.72 4.41 21.42
CA LEU A 221 2.56 3.51 21.39
C LEU A 221 2.02 3.32 22.81
N PHE A 222 2.08 4.37 23.63
CA PHE A 222 1.68 4.31 25.03
C PHE A 222 0.17 4.07 25.15
N VAL A 223 -0.23 3.00 25.83
CA VAL A 223 -1.66 2.62 26.01
C VAL A 223 -2.40 2.43 24.67
N THR A 224 -1.67 2.08 23.61
CA THR A 224 -2.26 1.80 22.29
C THR A 224 -2.90 0.41 22.26
N ASP A 225 -4.04 0.27 21.59
CA ASP A 225 -4.66 -1.05 21.32
C ASP A 225 -4.12 -1.60 19.99
N LEU A 226 -3.36 -2.69 20.03
CA LEU A 226 -2.83 -3.44 18.89
C LEU A 226 -3.36 -4.88 18.89
N ASP A 227 -4.50 -5.14 19.53
CA ASP A 227 -5.06 -6.49 19.64
C ASP A 227 -5.30 -7.10 18.26
N GLY A 228 -4.73 -8.28 18.02
CA GLY A 228 -4.82 -8.99 16.75
C GLY A 228 -4.13 -8.29 15.58
N ALA A 229 -3.32 -7.27 15.81
CA ALA A 229 -2.59 -6.58 14.75
C ALA A 229 -1.52 -7.49 14.10
N ASP A 230 -1.30 -7.31 12.80
CA ASP A 230 -0.22 -7.95 12.05
C ASP A 230 1.00 -7.03 12.04
N LEU A 231 2.00 -7.33 12.86
CA LEU A 231 3.26 -6.58 13.01
C LEU A 231 4.45 -7.36 12.44
N ARG A 232 4.20 -8.33 11.55
CA ARG A 232 5.27 -9.18 11.02
C ARG A 232 6.34 -8.34 10.33
N ASN A 233 7.60 -8.60 10.67
CA ASN A 233 8.76 -7.87 10.18
C ASN A 233 8.73 -6.34 10.39
N ALA A 234 7.85 -5.82 11.27
CA ALA A 234 7.82 -4.40 11.61
C ALA A 234 9.08 -4.00 12.40
N ASP A 235 9.52 -2.76 12.24
CA ASP A 235 10.63 -2.20 13.00
C ASP A 235 10.11 -1.38 14.19
N LEU A 236 10.15 -1.95 15.38
CA LEU A 236 9.72 -1.33 16.64
C LEU A 236 10.93 -0.95 17.52
N ARG A 237 12.12 -0.78 16.94
CA ARG A 237 13.30 -0.41 17.72
C ARG A 237 13.08 0.91 18.44
N ASP A 238 13.49 0.96 19.71
CA ASP A 238 13.34 2.14 20.57
C ASP A 238 11.90 2.66 20.76
N ALA A 239 10.87 1.91 20.33
CA ALA A 239 9.48 2.31 20.46
C ALA A 239 8.97 2.15 21.91
N ASP A 240 8.08 3.03 22.36
CA ASP A 240 7.44 2.92 23.67
C ASP A 240 6.09 2.21 23.55
N LEU A 241 6.04 0.92 23.88
CA LEU A 241 4.83 0.10 23.94
C LEU A 241 4.29 0.00 25.37
N SER A 242 4.68 0.88 26.29
CA SER A 242 4.26 0.77 27.69
C SER A 242 2.73 0.78 27.80
N HIS A 243 2.21 -0.21 28.50
CA HIS A 243 0.77 -0.42 28.67
C HIS A 243 -0.04 -0.64 27.39
N ALA A 244 0.60 -0.90 26.24
CA ALA A 244 -0.07 -1.26 25.01
C ALA A 244 -0.71 -2.66 25.12
N SER A 245 -1.84 -2.86 24.46
CA SER A 245 -2.45 -4.20 24.33
C SER A 245 -2.01 -4.81 23.01
N LEU A 246 -1.34 -5.96 23.04
CA LEU A 246 -0.91 -6.72 21.85
C LEU A 246 -1.50 -8.13 21.89
N SER A 247 -2.69 -8.30 22.47
CA SER A 247 -3.29 -9.62 22.62
C SER A 247 -3.57 -10.24 21.25
N ASN A 248 -3.10 -11.46 21.03
CA ASN A 248 -3.19 -12.16 19.74
C ASN A 248 -2.49 -11.47 18.55
N ALA A 249 -1.64 -10.46 18.78
CA ALA A 249 -0.87 -9.83 17.72
C ALA A 249 0.21 -10.78 17.16
N ASP A 250 0.57 -10.61 15.89
CA ASP A 250 1.67 -11.37 15.26
C ASP A 250 2.89 -10.46 15.08
N LEU A 251 3.92 -10.67 15.91
CA LEU A 251 5.19 -9.95 15.85
C LEU A 251 6.29 -10.77 15.18
N THR A 252 5.98 -11.84 14.42
CA THR A 252 7.01 -12.70 13.81
C THR A 252 7.99 -11.87 12.97
N GLY A 253 9.29 -11.97 13.28
CA GLY A 253 10.35 -11.21 12.62
C GLY A 253 10.42 -9.72 12.98
N ALA A 254 9.56 -9.21 13.86
CA ALA A 254 9.58 -7.81 14.28
C ALA A 254 10.84 -7.50 15.10
N ARG A 255 11.36 -6.28 14.95
CA ARG A 255 12.57 -5.83 15.65
C ARG A 255 12.19 -4.99 16.86
N LEU A 256 12.50 -5.47 18.06
CA LEU A 256 12.10 -4.84 19.33
C LEU A 256 13.30 -4.37 20.18
N VAL A 257 14.50 -4.29 19.57
CA VAL A 257 15.71 -3.85 20.29
C VAL A 257 15.51 -2.44 20.84
N GLY A 258 15.67 -2.26 22.14
CA GLY A 258 15.47 -0.97 22.81
C GLY A 258 14.01 -0.59 23.09
N ALA A 259 13.03 -1.39 22.66
CA ALA A 259 11.62 -1.11 22.91
C ALA A 259 11.27 -1.17 24.40
N ILE A 260 10.41 -0.26 24.85
CA ILE A 260 9.91 -0.21 26.23
C ILE A 260 8.61 -1.00 26.27
N LEU A 261 8.59 -2.12 27.01
CA LEU A 261 7.44 -3.05 27.07
C LEU A 261 6.76 -3.08 28.44
N GLN A 262 6.95 -2.03 29.25
CA GLN A 262 6.47 -2.03 30.64
C GLN A 262 4.94 -2.11 30.68
N GLY A 263 4.41 -3.17 31.29
CA GLY A 263 2.96 -3.33 31.44
C GLY A 263 2.20 -3.62 30.14
N ALA A 264 2.90 -3.87 29.03
CA ALA A 264 2.28 -4.28 27.78
C ALA A 264 1.69 -5.69 27.91
N ASP A 265 0.51 -5.90 27.33
CA ASP A 265 -0.15 -7.21 27.31
C ASP A 265 0.21 -7.96 26.03
N PHE A 266 0.86 -9.12 26.17
CA PHE A 266 1.20 -10.01 25.05
C PHE A 266 0.37 -11.28 25.06
N THR A 267 -0.79 -11.31 25.71
CA THR A 267 -1.59 -12.53 25.86
C THR A 267 -1.87 -13.17 24.50
N SER A 268 -1.37 -14.40 24.30
CA SER A 268 -1.52 -15.16 23.04
C SER A 268 -0.88 -14.52 21.79
N ALA A 269 -0.02 -13.51 21.94
CA ALA A 269 0.75 -12.96 20.84
C ALA A 269 1.78 -13.97 20.30
N THR A 270 2.16 -13.83 19.02
CA THR A 270 3.32 -14.52 18.45
C THR A 270 4.53 -13.58 18.55
N CYS A 271 5.59 -14.02 19.22
CA CYS A 271 6.81 -13.24 19.43
C CYS A 271 7.71 -13.21 18.17
N PRO A 272 8.74 -12.34 18.14
CA PRO A 272 9.65 -12.23 16.99
C PRO A 272 10.27 -13.52 16.49
N ASP A 273 10.55 -14.47 17.37
CA ASP A 273 11.11 -15.78 17.02
C ASP A 273 10.05 -16.83 16.57
N GLY A 274 8.79 -16.41 16.45
CA GLY A 274 7.66 -17.27 16.07
C GLY A 274 7.05 -18.08 17.23
N THR A 275 7.54 -17.93 18.46
CA THR A 275 6.96 -18.60 19.63
C THR A 275 5.72 -17.87 20.14
N ARG A 276 4.84 -18.56 20.87
CA ARG A 276 3.68 -17.92 21.50
C ARG A 276 4.07 -17.34 22.85
N ALA A 277 3.75 -16.07 23.06
CA ALA A 277 3.91 -15.39 24.34
C ALA A 277 3.05 -16.04 25.42
N THR A 278 3.67 -16.40 26.54
CA THR A 278 2.96 -16.87 27.74
C THR A 278 2.63 -15.72 28.69
N LYS A 279 3.48 -14.68 28.72
CA LYS A 279 3.30 -13.44 29.51
C LYS A 279 3.95 -12.22 28.87
N SER A 280 5.05 -12.39 28.15
CA SER A 280 5.78 -11.32 27.46
C SER A 280 6.63 -11.92 26.35
N CYS A 281 6.95 -11.11 25.33
CA CYS A 281 7.97 -11.45 24.34
C CYS A 281 9.39 -11.04 24.74
N ARG A 282 9.58 -10.48 25.96
CA ARG A 282 10.86 -9.93 26.41
C ARG A 282 12.01 -10.94 26.41
N ASP A 283 11.73 -12.19 26.75
CA ASP A 283 12.74 -13.26 26.84
C ASP A 283 13.25 -13.70 25.45
N HIS A 284 12.60 -13.24 24.37
CA HIS A 284 12.90 -13.58 22.98
C HIS A 284 13.56 -12.42 22.21
N LEU A 285 13.95 -11.35 22.92
CA LEU A 285 14.51 -10.12 22.35
C LEU A 285 16.03 -10.14 22.15
N GLU A 286 16.73 -11.19 22.62
CA GLU A 286 18.19 -11.30 22.59
C GLU A 286 18.75 -12.08 21.39
N LEU A 287 18.10 -12.01 20.23
CA LEU A 287 18.71 -12.53 19.00
C LEU A 287 19.30 -11.38 18.17
N PRO A 288 20.62 -11.45 17.85
CA PRO A 288 21.35 -10.37 17.18
C PRO A 288 20.87 -10.08 15.76
#